data_AF-A0A1G8KU31-F1
#
_entry.id   AF-A0A1G8KU31-F1
#
_cell.length_a   1.000
_cell.length_b   1.000
_cell.length_c   1.000
_cell.angle_alpha   90.00
_cell.angle_beta   90.00
_cell.angle_gamma   90.00
#
_symmetry.space_group_name_H-M   'P 1'
#
loop_
_entity.id
_entity.type
_entity.pdbx_description
1 polymer ?
#
loop_
_entity_poly.entity_id
_entity_poly.type
_entity_poly.pdbx_seq_one_letter_code
_entity_poly.pdbx_strand_id
1 'polypeptide(L)'
;IYDDKNAEVKTVSDVATTSVDLSAQSLAAGTYTVKVKAIGNGTTYSDSALSSASGAVTIASPVTQLAAPSNLTVSGTKVSWDSVTNATKYAVTIYDDKNAEVKTVSNVATTSVDLSTQSLAAGTYTVKVKAIGNGTTYSDSALSAASGTVTIAAVDKSAATVGLEVAGDKKAGEAFNLSITGAKDKDGNALSKVAKIKVVANNGTSDTPVVNDQSFTFTNGAVKVPVTIGNVGTYTLKVTIEGVTGEKTVSNVTVKQ
;
A
#
# COMPACT_ATOMS: atom_id res chain seq x y z
N ILE A 1 50.45 9.03 17.88
CA ILE A 1 49.41 8.62 16.89
C ILE A 1 49.73 9.34 15.61
N TYR A 2 49.81 8.60 14.51
CA TYR A 2 50.25 9.10 13.21
C TYR A 2 49.14 8.90 12.17
N ASP A 3 48.96 9.85 11.28
CA ASP A 3 48.00 9.75 10.16
C ASP A 3 48.52 8.85 9.03
N ASP A 4 47.76 8.78 7.93
CA ASP A 4 48.07 7.99 6.73
C ASP A 4 49.30 8.49 5.95
N LYS A 5 49.72 9.73 6.21
CA LYS A 5 50.96 10.33 5.70
C LYS A 5 52.13 10.16 6.66
N ASN A 6 51.93 9.39 7.73
CA ASN A 6 52.90 9.15 8.80
C ASN A 6 53.33 10.46 9.51
N ALA A 7 52.50 11.49 9.49
CA ALA A 7 52.67 12.69 10.29
C ALA A 7 52.09 12.47 11.69
N GLU A 8 52.80 12.94 12.73
CA GLU A 8 52.29 12.85 14.10
C GLU A 8 51.14 13.83 14.29
N VAL A 9 49.97 13.30 14.62
CA VAL A 9 48.74 14.11 14.81
C VAL A 9 48.36 14.27 16.27
N LYS A 10 48.79 13.36 17.13
CA LYS A 10 48.49 13.39 18.57
C LYS A 10 49.44 12.52 19.38
N THR A 11 49.95 13.07 20.47
CA THR A 11 50.66 12.33 21.52
C THR A 11 49.71 12.06 22.69
N VAL A 12 49.72 10.84 23.23
CA VAL A 12 48.99 10.48 24.45
C VAL A 12 50.04 10.17 25.52
N SER A 13 50.09 11.00 26.56
CA SER A 13 51.07 10.90 27.65
C SER A 13 50.48 10.20 28.88
N ASP A 14 51.34 9.85 29.84
CA ASP A 14 50.97 9.29 31.15
C ASP A 14 50.10 8.01 31.09
N VAL A 15 50.32 7.20 30.05
CA VAL A 15 49.63 5.93 29.87
C VAL A 15 50.25 4.88 30.78
N ALA A 16 49.59 4.59 31.91
CA ALA A 16 50.02 3.55 32.87
C ALA A 16 49.63 2.12 32.46
N THR A 17 48.83 1.98 31.40
CA THR A 17 48.37 0.71 30.83
C THR A 17 49.17 0.32 29.58
N THR A 18 48.98 -0.89 29.10
CA THR A 18 49.58 -1.38 27.84
C THR A 18 48.65 -1.20 26.63
N SER A 19 47.63 -0.35 26.74
CA SER A 19 46.64 -0.10 25.70
C SER A 19 46.13 1.35 25.73
N VAL A 20 45.73 1.85 24.56
CA VAL A 20 45.07 3.14 24.36
C VAL A 20 43.85 2.93 23.47
N ASP A 21 42.71 3.47 23.88
CA ASP A 21 41.51 3.52 23.04
C ASP A 21 41.58 4.75 22.11
N LEU A 22 41.74 4.51 20.81
CA LEU A 22 41.82 5.56 19.80
C LEU A 22 40.48 6.29 19.60
N SER A 23 39.35 5.65 19.87
CA SER A 23 38.03 6.27 19.72
C SER A 23 37.79 7.37 20.75
N ALA A 24 38.39 7.24 21.93
CA ALA A 24 38.38 8.25 22.98
C ALA A 24 39.31 9.45 22.69
N GLN A 25 40.13 9.39 21.63
CA GLN A 25 41.15 10.42 21.37
C GLN A 25 40.65 11.61 20.55
N SER A 26 39.35 11.72 20.25
CA SER A 26 38.79 12.83 19.46
C SER A 26 39.54 13.04 18.14
N LEU A 27 39.92 11.95 17.47
CA LEU A 27 40.57 11.97 16.17
C LEU A 27 39.52 12.21 15.08
N ALA A 28 39.90 12.93 14.02
CA ALA A 28 39.07 13.02 12.82
C ALA A 28 38.94 11.64 12.16
N ALA A 29 37.93 11.48 11.31
CA ALA A 29 37.81 10.28 10.50
C ALA A 29 39.06 10.08 9.64
N GLY A 30 39.57 8.86 9.57
CA GLY A 30 40.81 8.57 8.85
C GLY A 30 41.48 7.29 9.30
N THR A 31 42.60 6.98 8.68
CA THR A 31 43.42 5.81 9.02
C THR A 31 44.63 6.27 9.80
N TYR A 32 44.90 5.59 10.90
CA TYR A 32 45.97 5.93 11.83
C TYR A 32 46.86 4.73 12.13
N THR A 33 48.09 5.02 12.50
CA THR A 33 48.99 4.06 13.15
C THR A 33 49.45 4.58 14.51
N VAL A 34 49.84 3.68 15.38
CA VAL A 34 50.36 4.01 16.71
C VAL A 34 51.80 3.55 16.81
N LYS A 35 52.66 4.42 17.34
CA LYS A 35 53.98 4.08 17.84
C LYS A 35 54.00 4.39 19.33
N VAL A 36 54.71 3.58 20.09
CA VAL A 36 54.83 3.72 21.55
C VAL A 36 56.31 3.77 21.94
N LYS A 37 56.64 4.47 23.02
CA LYS A 37 57.94 4.38 23.69
C LYS A 37 57.71 4.20 25.19
N ALA A 38 58.61 3.50 25.86
CA ALA A 38 58.65 3.46 27.32
C ALA A 38 59.31 4.74 27.84
N ILE A 39 58.71 5.35 28.86
CA ILE A 39 59.27 6.54 29.54
C ILE A 39 60.09 6.08 30.73
N GLY A 40 61.36 6.48 30.76
CA GLY A 40 62.27 6.16 31.85
C GLY A 40 62.03 7.03 33.09
N ASN A 41 62.56 6.62 34.24
CA ASN A 41 62.40 7.36 35.50
C ASN A 41 63.30 8.62 35.60
N GLY A 42 63.99 8.98 34.53
CA GLY A 42 64.85 10.17 34.44
C GLY A 42 66.10 10.14 35.32
N THR A 43 66.36 9.05 36.05
CA THR A 43 67.50 8.91 36.97
C THR A 43 68.35 7.69 36.64
N THR A 44 67.77 6.50 36.69
CA THR A 44 68.44 5.22 36.39
C THR A 44 68.13 4.72 34.98
N TYR A 45 66.94 5.05 34.47
CA TYR A 45 66.47 4.60 33.16
C TYR A 45 66.12 5.80 32.27
N SER A 46 66.65 5.77 31.05
CA SER A 46 66.27 6.70 29.99
C SER A 46 65.07 6.17 29.19
N ASP A 47 64.40 7.06 28.47
CA ASP A 47 63.34 6.70 27.52
C ASP A 47 63.85 5.72 26.45
N SER A 48 62.96 4.82 26.00
CA SER A 48 63.26 3.96 24.85
C SER A 48 63.14 4.72 23.53
N ALA A 49 63.70 4.15 22.46
CA ALA A 49 63.30 4.51 21.10
C ALA A 49 61.80 4.22 20.89
N LEU A 50 61.18 4.91 19.91
CA LEU A 50 59.84 4.58 19.46
C LEU A 50 59.81 3.17 18.84
N SER A 51 58.72 2.45 19.06
CA SER A 51 58.42 1.18 18.39
C SER A 51 58.25 1.36 16.88
N SER A 52 58.24 0.24 16.16
CA SER A 52 57.61 0.19 14.84
C SER A 52 56.14 0.61 14.93
N ALA A 53 55.59 1.10 13.82
CA ALA A 53 54.17 1.43 13.73
C ALA A 53 53.31 0.16 13.89
N SER A 54 52.18 0.30 14.57
CA SER A 54 51.14 -0.73 14.60
C SER A 54 50.57 -1.00 13.21
N GLY A 55 49.72 -2.03 13.09
CA GLY A 55 48.79 -2.12 11.98
C GLY A 55 47.89 -0.87 11.89
N ALA A 56 47.38 -0.60 10.69
CA ALA A 56 46.48 0.51 10.44
C ALA A 56 45.14 0.33 11.17
N VAL A 57 44.65 1.39 11.80
CA VAL A 57 43.34 1.46 12.47
C VAL A 57 42.53 2.58 11.82
N THR A 58 41.33 2.26 11.37
CA THR A 58 40.44 3.25 10.74
C THR A 58 39.42 3.76 11.75
N ILE A 59 39.37 5.09 11.91
CA ILE A 59 38.31 5.80 12.62
C ILE A 59 37.28 6.24 11.58
N ALA A 60 36.06 5.71 11.69
CA ALA A 60 34.98 6.04 10.77
C ALA A 60 34.47 7.47 10.98
N SER A 61 33.96 8.09 9.92
CA SER A 61 33.23 9.36 10.04
C SER A 61 31.97 9.18 10.87
N PRO A 62 31.62 10.14 11.74
CA PRO A 62 30.31 10.14 12.37
C PRO A 62 29.23 10.24 11.29
N VAL A 63 28.29 9.29 11.28
CA VAL A 63 27.12 9.35 10.40
C VAL A 63 26.02 10.15 11.09
N THR A 64 25.45 11.12 10.39
CA THR A 64 24.31 11.90 10.89
C THR A 64 23.02 11.14 10.57
N GLN A 65 22.20 10.86 11.59
CA GLN A 65 20.90 10.25 11.35
C GLN A 65 19.95 11.25 10.68
N LEU A 66 19.28 10.82 9.61
CA LEU A 66 18.26 11.64 8.96
C LEU A 66 17.04 11.87 9.87
N ALA A 67 16.39 13.02 9.68
CA ALA A 67 15.10 13.28 10.30
C ALA A 67 14.05 12.29 9.79
N ALA A 68 13.15 11.84 10.67
CA ALA A 68 12.00 11.05 10.25
C ALA A 68 11.09 11.89 9.33
N PRO A 69 10.53 11.31 8.25
CA PRO A 69 9.52 11.98 7.44
C PRO A 69 8.36 12.50 8.30
N SER A 70 7.82 13.66 7.94
CA SER A 70 6.75 14.34 8.68
C SER A 70 5.65 14.83 7.74
N ASN A 71 4.56 15.35 8.31
CA ASN A 71 3.41 15.88 7.58
C ASN A 71 2.79 14.88 6.58
N LEU A 72 2.65 13.63 7.02
CA LEU A 72 1.97 12.61 6.22
C LEU A 72 0.50 12.99 6.04
N THR A 73 0.08 13.16 4.79
CA THR A 73 -1.29 13.53 4.40
C THR A 73 -1.90 12.47 3.48
N VAL A 74 -3.22 12.28 3.58
CA VAL A 74 -3.97 11.32 2.77
C VAL A 74 -4.90 12.07 1.82
N SER A 75 -4.86 11.70 0.54
CA SER A 75 -5.79 12.17 -0.48
C SER A 75 -6.23 11.00 -1.35
N GLY A 76 -7.46 10.50 -1.13
CA GLY A 76 -7.93 9.26 -1.75
C GLY A 76 -7.06 8.07 -1.32
N THR A 77 -6.45 7.39 -2.29
CA THR A 77 -5.55 6.25 -2.04
C THR A 77 -4.07 6.66 -1.96
N LYS A 78 -3.76 7.95 -2.11
CA LYS A 78 -2.39 8.47 -2.06
C LYS A 78 -2.03 9.00 -0.67
N VAL A 79 -0.86 8.61 -0.18
CA VAL A 79 -0.20 9.19 1.00
C VAL A 79 1.00 10.01 0.53
N SER A 80 1.15 11.23 1.03
CA SER A 80 2.29 12.12 0.71
C SER A 80 2.93 12.66 1.99
N TRP A 81 4.21 13.03 1.95
CA TRP A 81 4.98 13.56 3.08
C TRP A 81 5.96 14.65 2.62
N ASP A 82 6.58 15.33 3.58
CA ASP A 82 7.61 16.33 3.29
C ASP A 82 8.96 15.69 2.94
N SER A 83 9.70 16.32 2.03
CA SER A 83 11.03 15.85 1.65
C SER A 83 12.02 15.97 2.82
N VAL A 84 12.77 14.91 3.09
CA VAL A 84 13.87 14.91 4.05
C VAL A 84 15.19 15.24 3.33
N THR A 85 15.86 16.32 3.75
CA THR A 85 17.15 16.73 3.19
C THR A 85 18.19 15.61 3.32
N ASN A 86 18.99 15.40 2.28
CA ASN A 86 20.01 14.33 2.18
C ASN A 86 19.46 12.90 2.15
N ALA A 87 18.14 12.70 2.14
CA ALA A 87 17.56 11.41 1.84
C ALA A 87 17.78 11.07 0.36
N THR A 88 18.24 9.86 0.09
CA THR A 88 18.43 9.35 -1.28
C THR A 88 17.14 8.79 -1.86
N LYS A 89 16.25 8.28 -0.99
CA LYS A 89 14.97 7.63 -1.29
C LYS A 89 14.21 7.38 0.02
N TYR A 90 13.04 6.75 -0.09
CA TYR A 90 12.22 6.35 1.04
C TYR A 90 11.88 4.85 1.00
N ALA A 91 11.63 4.28 2.18
CA ALA A 91 10.95 3.01 2.35
C ALA A 91 9.60 3.27 3.04
N VAL A 92 8.53 2.71 2.47
CA VAL A 92 7.16 2.93 2.92
C VAL A 92 6.63 1.61 3.44
N THR A 93 6.27 1.56 4.71
CA THR A 93 5.66 0.38 5.34
C THR A 93 4.17 0.62 5.51
N ILE A 94 3.36 -0.32 5.01
CA ILE A 94 1.91 -0.29 5.01
C ILE A 94 1.42 -1.28 6.07
N TYR A 95 0.54 -0.80 6.94
CA TYR A 95 -0.07 -1.56 8.03
C TYR A 95 -1.57 -1.69 7.81
N ASP A 96 -2.14 -2.84 8.15
CA ASP A 96 -3.59 -3.02 8.20
C ASP A 96 -4.23 -2.37 9.43
N ASP A 97 -5.55 -2.54 9.57
CA ASP A 97 -6.35 -2.03 10.69
C ASP A 97 -6.02 -2.67 12.05
N LYS A 98 -5.29 -3.80 12.05
CA LYS A 98 -4.78 -4.48 13.25
C LYS A 98 -3.34 -4.09 13.56
N ASN A 99 -2.79 -3.09 12.87
CA ASN A 99 -1.40 -2.66 12.95
C ASN A 99 -0.39 -3.76 12.56
N ALA A 100 -0.79 -4.77 11.79
CA ALA A 100 0.14 -5.73 11.21
C ALA A 100 0.78 -5.14 9.95
N GLU A 101 2.10 -5.25 9.81
CA GLU A 101 2.77 -4.92 8.56
C GLU A 101 2.32 -5.89 7.47
N VAL A 102 1.74 -5.37 6.40
CA VAL A 102 1.26 -6.18 5.27
C VAL A 102 2.16 -6.05 4.06
N LYS A 103 2.88 -4.92 3.92
CA LYS A 103 3.75 -4.67 2.78
C LYS A 103 4.75 -3.55 3.07
N THR A 104 5.97 -3.69 2.55
CA THR A 104 6.94 -2.61 2.46
C THR A 104 7.27 -2.32 0.99
N VAL A 105 7.15 -1.04 0.59
CA VAL A 105 7.54 -0.53 -0.72
C VAL A 105 8.90 0.15 -0.59
N SER A 106 9.92 -0.48 -1.15
CA SER A 106 11.30 0.00 -1.12
C SER A 106 11.61 0.90 -2.32
N ASN A 107 12.63 1.75 -2.18
CA ASN A 107 13.16 2.60 -3.26
C ASN A 107 12.17 3.62 -3.83
N VAL A 108 11.31 4.19 -2.99
CA VAL A 108 10.43 5.28 -3.41
C VAL A 108 11.25 6.56 -3.56
N ALA A 109 11.45 7.01 -4.81
CA ALA A 109 12.26 8.22 -5.10
C ALA A 109 11.48 9.53 -4.93
N THR A 110 10.15 9.45 -4.85
CA THR A 110 9.26 10.61 -4.65
C THR A 110 8.82 10.71 -3.18
N THR A 111 8.07 11.75 -2.85
CA THR A 111 7.51 11.97 -1.51
C THR A 111 6.04 11.56 -1.41
N SER A 112 5.61 10.58 -2.22
CA SER A 112 4.26 10.04 -2.15
C SER A 112 4.18 8.59 -2.62
N VAL A 113 3.17 7.87 -2.15
CA VAL A 113 2.83 6.50 -2.56
C VAL A 113 1.33 6.36 -2.76
N ASP A 114 0.91 5.69 -3.83
CA ASP A 114 -0.50 5.38 -4.10
C ASP A 114 -0.77 3.90 -3.79
N LEU A 115 -1.56 3.65 -2.73
CA LEU A 115 -1.86 2.31 -2.24
C LEU A 115 -2.73 1.51 -3.21
N SER A 116 -3.47 2.16 -4.11
CA SER A 116 -4.30 1.46 -5.11
C SER A 116 -3.46 0.63 -6.10
N THR A 117 -2.20 1.03 -6.30
CA THR A 117 -1.24 0.35 -7.18
C THR A 117 -0.44 -0.74 -6.47
N GLN A 118 -0.69 -0.97 -5.17
CA GLN A 118 0.12 -1.86 -4.34
C GLN A 118 -0.47 -3.26 -4.17
N SER A 119 -1.47 -3.63 -4.98
CA SER A 119 -2.11 -4.96 -4.93
C SER A 119 -2.56 -5.37 -3.53
N LEU A 120 -3.07 -4.40 -2.77
CA LEU A 120 -3.62 -4.64 -1.43
C LEU A 120 -5.03 -5.23 -1.54
N ALA A 121 -5.42 -6.02 -0.54
CA ALA A 121 -6.81 -6.43 -0.40
C ALA A 121 -7.71 -5.22 -0.09
N ALA A 122 -9.01 -5.41 -0.20
CA ALA A 122 -9.97 -4.42 0.29
C ALA A 122 -9.80 -4.27 1.81
N GLY A 123 -9.77 -3.04 2.30
CA GLY A 123 -9.54 -2.79 3.72
C GLY A 123 -9.14 -1.36 4.03
N THR A 124 -8.80 -1.13 5.29
CA THR A 124 -8.27 0.14 5.78
C THR A 124 -6.82 -0.04 6.17
N TYR A 125 -5.98 0.91 5.78
CA TYR A 125 -4.55 0.86 5.95
C TYR A 125 -4.01 2.16 6.53
N THR A 126 -2.86 2.08 7.20
CA THR A 126 -2.03 3.23 7.56
C THR A 126 -0.62 3.05 7.03
N VAL A 127 0.12 4.15 6.92
CA VAL A 127 1.48 4.15 6.37
C VAL A 127 2.44 4.78 7.35
N LYS A 128 3.63 4.18 7.48
CA LYS A 128 4.82 4.83 8.06
C LYS A 128 5.93 4.86 7.03
N VAL A 129 6.74 5.91 7.06
CA VAL A 129 7.80 6.15 6.08
C VAL A 129 9.14 6.30 6.78
N LYS A 130 10.17 5.74 6.17
CA LYS A 130 11.58 5.90 6.56
C LYS A 130 12.34 6.61 5.44
N ALA A 131 13.10 7.64 5.77
CA ALA A 131 14.06 8.24 4.85
C ALA A 131 15.36 7.43 4.83
N ILE A 132 15.87 7.14 3.65
CA ILE A 132 17.05 6.29 3.45
C ILE A 132 18.26 7.16 3.16
N GLY A 133 19.28 7.03 4.01
CA GLY A 133 20.55 7.74 3.88
C GLY A 133 21.47 7.14 2.82
N ASN A 134 22.65 7.72 2.66
CA ASN A 134 23.66 7.21 1.74
C ASN A 134 24.58 6.14 2.37
N GLY A 135 24.44 5.89 3.69
CA GLY A 135 25.20 4.89 4.42
C GLY A 135 26.65 5.29 4.75
N THR A 136 27.15 6.42 4.24
CA THR A 136 28.53 6.90 4.47
C THR A 136 28.59 8.18 5.29
N THR A 137 27.70 9.13 5.02
CA THR A 137 27.57 10.41 5.73
C THR A 137 26.26 10.48 6.50
N TYR A 138 25.21 9.86 5.96
CA TYR A 138 23.86 9.88 6.50
C TYR A 138 23.34 8.46 6.68
N SER A 139 22.89 8.15 7.90
CA SER A 139 22.17 6.91 8.21
C SER A 139 20.67 7.11 8.09
N ASP A 140 19.95 5.99 7.94
CA ASP A 140 18.50 6.00 7.78
C ASP A 140 17.79 6.61 9.00
N SER A 141 16.66 7.27 8.75
CA SER A 141 15.85 7.86 9.80
C SER A 141 15.14 6.79 10.66
N ALA A 142 14.58 7.22 11.79
CA ALA A 142 13.47 6.49 12.41
C ALA A 142 12.24 6.46 11.47
N LEU A 143 11.27 5.58 11.77
CA LEU A 143 9.97 5.61 11.11
C LEU A 143 9.21 6.88 11.50
N SER A 144 8.46 7.43 10.54
CA SER A 144 7.50 8.51 10.80
C SER A 144 6.40 8.07 11.77
N ALA A 145 5.64 9.05 12.27
CA ALA A 145 4.29 8.78 12.76
C ALA A 145 3.43 8.14 11.67
N ALA A 146 2.39 7.40 12.06
CA ALA A 146 1.44 6.83 11.11
C ALA A 146 0.66 7.93 10.38
N SER A 147 0.40 7.73 9.10
CA SER A 147 -0.54 8.56 8.34
C SER A 147 -1.97 8.46 8.90
N GLY A 148 -2.87 9.30 8.37
CA GLY A 148 -4.30 9.01 8.42
C GLY A 148 -4.65 7.67 7.74
N THR A 149 -5.89 7.23 7.90
CA THR A 149 -6.39 5.97 7.31
C THR A 149 -6.63 6.11 5.81
N VAL A 150 -6.17 5.13 5.05
CA VAL A 150 -6.43 4.97 3.62
C VAL A 150 -7.35 3.78 3.42
N THR A 151 -8.48 3.97 2.73
CA THR A 151 -9.39 2.86 2.41
C THR A 151 -9.17 2.39 0.98
N ILE A 152 -8.87 1.11 0.82
CA ILE A 152 -8.89 0.42 -0.48
C ILE A 152 -10.24 -0.28 -0.60
N ALA A 153 -11.05 0.19 -1.54
CA ALA A 153 -12.36 -0.39 -1.80
C ALA A 153 -12.21 -1.77 -2.46
N ALA A 154 -13.15 -2.67 -2.17
CA ALA A 154 -13.26 -3.91 -2.91
C ALA A 154 -13.57 -3.62 -4.38
N VAL A 155 -12.85 -4.30 -5.28
CA VAL A 155 -13.19 -4.29 -6.70
C VAL A 155 -14.52 -4.99 -6.87
N ASP A 156 -15.52 -4.27 -7.36
CA ASP A 156 -16.83 -4.82 -7.67
C ASP A 156 -16.75 -5.74 -8.89
N LYS A 157 -16.87 -7.04 -8.67
CA LYS A 157 -16.88 -8.07 -9.72
C LYS A 157 -18.29 -8.58 -10.04
N SER A 158 -19.31 -7.87 -9.57
CA SER A 158 -20.69 -8.28 -9.84
C SER A 158 -21.01 -8.16 -11.32
N ALA A 159 -21.77 -9.13 -11.79
CA ALA A 159 -22.16 -9.24 -13.19
C ALA A 159 -23.53 -9.94 -13.24
N ALA A 160 -24.28 -9.70 -14.31
CA ALA A 160 -25.47 -10.47 -14.64
C ALA A 160 -25.85 -10.18 -16.09
N THR A 161 -26.29 -11.21 -16.80
CA THR A 161 -26.91 -11.09 -18.11
C THR A 161 -28.41 -11.31 -17.95
N VAL A 162 -29.22 -10.45 -18.56
CA VAL A 162 -30.67 -10.55 -18.51
C VAL A 162 -31.21 -10.54 -19.93
N GLY A 163 -32.12 -11.46 -20.23
CA GLY A 163 -32.83 -11.54 -21.50
C GLY A 163 -34.22 -12.13 -21.34
N LEU A 164 -34.95 -12.23 -22.45
CA LEU A 164 -36.18 -13.02 -22.47
C LEU A 164 -35.83 -14.51 -22.41
N GLU A 165 -36.57 -15.30 -21.62
CA GLU A 165 -36.38 -16.77 -21.63
C GLU A 165 -36.70 -17.35 -23.02
N VAL A 166 -37.80 -16.89 -23.61
CA VAL A 166 -38.21 -17.21 -24.97
C VAL A 166 -38.21 -15.93 -25.78
N ALA A 167 -37.54 -15.90 -26.92
CA ALA A 167 -37.50 -14.73 -27.80
C ALA A 167 -38.88 -14.44 -28.44
N GLY A 168 -39.00 -13.28 -29.08
CA GLY A 168 -40.20 -12.87 -29.82
C GLY A 168 -41.25 -12.16 -28.97
N ASP A 169 -42.33 -11.77 -29.64
CA ASP A 169 -43.41 -10.97 -29.07
C ASP A 169 -44.08 -11.65 -27.86
N LYS A 170 -44.61 -10.84 -26.97
CA LYS A 170 -45.37 -11.25 -25.79
C LYS A 170 -46.83 -10.87 -25.94
N LYS A 171 -47.69 -11.58 -25.22
CA LYS A 171 -49.12 -11.31 -25.22
C LYS A 171 -49.51 -10.51 -23.97
N ALA A 172 -50.33 -9.49 -24.16
CA ALA A 172 -50.81 -8.61 -23.12
C ALA A 172 -51.58 -9.41 -22.04
N GLY A 173 -51.24 -9.17 -20.78
CA GLY A 173 -51.85 -9.83 -19.62
C GLY A 173 -51.39 -11.28 -19.37
N GLU A 174 -50.65 -11.89 -20.30
CA GLU A 174 -50.06 -13.22 -20.09
C GLU A 174 -48.66 -13.12 -19.48
N ALA A 175 -48.38 -13.98 -18.51
CA ALA A 175 -47.08 -14.02 -17.86
C ALA A 175 -46.02 -14.59 -18.82
N PHE A 176 -44.85 -13.97 -18.83
CA PHE A 176 -43.66 -14.50 -19.50
C PHE A 176 -42.44 -14.36 -18.60
N ASN A 177 -41.40 -15.13 -18.87
CA ASN A 177 -40.20 -15.12 -18.03
C ASN A 177 -39.05 -14.34 -18.66
N LEU A 178 -38.31 -13.65 -17.80
CA LEU A 178 -36.94 -13.26 -18.05
C LEU A 178 -36.01 -14.39 -17.63
N SER A 179 -34.93 -14.58 -18.40
CA SER A 179 -33.81 -15.43 -18.04
C SER A 179 -32.67 -14.56 -17.56
N ILE A 180 -32.28 -14.74 -16.29
CA ILE A 180 -31.07 -14.14 -15.75
C ILE A 180 -30.02 -15.25 -15.68
N THR A 181 -28.81 -14.96 -16.18
CA THR A 181 -27.68 -15.89 -16.17
C THR A 181 -26.38 -15.19 -15.79
N GLY A 182 -25.41 -15.96 -15.31
CA GLY A 182 -24.09 -15.43 -14.95
C GLY A 182 -24.12 -14.40 -13.81
N ALA A 183 -25.18 -14.40 -12.99
CA ALA A 183 -25.32 -13.47 -11.89
C ALA A 183 -24.27 -13.74 -10.79
N LYS A 184 -23.43 -12.74 -10.51
CA LYS A 184 -22.36 -12.79 -9.53
C LYS A 184 -22.49 -11.65 -8.51
N ASP A 185 -22.10 -11.91 -7.27
CA ASP A 185 -21.96 -10.88 -6.24
C ASP A 185 -20.72 -10.00 -6.46
N LYS A 186 -20.53 -9.01 -5.58
CA LYS A 186 -19.41 -8.06 -5.64
C LYS A 186 -18.03 -8.71 -5.53
N ASP A 187 -17.95 -9.89 -4.94
CA ASP A 187 -16.69 -10.64 -4.81
C ASP A 187 -16.40 -11.48 -6.07
N GLY A 188 -17.42 -11.71 -6.90
CA GLY A 188 -17.35 -12.46 -8.15
C GLY A 188 -17.89 -13.89 -8.03
N ASN A 189 -18.50 -14.24 -6.90
CA ASN A 189 -19.09 -15.56 -6.69
C ASN A 189 -20.47 -15.62 -7.33
N ALA A 190 -20.80 -16.76 -7.94
CA ALA A 190 -22.12 -16.96 -8.53
C ALA A 190 -23.21 -16.95 -7.44
N LEU A 191 -24.27 -16.17 -7.65
CA LEU A 191 -25.40 -16.16 -6.73
C LEU A 191 -26.04 -17.55 -6.65
N SER A 192 -26.08 -18.16 -5.47
CA SER A 192 -26.74 -19.45 -5.22
C SER A 192 -27.61 -19.38 -3.96
N LYS A 193 -28.36 -18.28 -3.85
CA LYS A 193 -29.16 -17.90 -2.67
C LYS A 193 -30.43 -17.19 -3.10
N VAL A 194 -31.33 -16.94 -2.14
CA VAL A 194 -32.49 -16.06 -2.34
C VAL A 194 -32.01 -14.61 -2.48
N ALA A 195 -32.49 -13.91 -3.50
CA ALA A 195 -32.21 -12.49 -3.71
C ALA A 195 -33.45 -11.78 -4.29
N LYS A 196 -33.67 -10.52 -3.90
CA LYS A 196 -34.76 -9.69 -4.42
C LYS A 196 -34.47 -9.24 -5.85
N ILE A 197 -35.49 -9.28 -6.70
CA ILE A 197 -35.44 -8.81 -8.08
C ILE A 197 -36.58 -7.84 -8.30
N LYS A 198 -36.25 -6.64 -8.78
CA LYS A 198 -37.21 -5.63 -9.20
C LYS A 198 -37.14 -5.43 -10.70
N VAL A 199 -38.28 -5.53 -11.38
CA VAL A 199 -38.42 -5.27 -12.82
C VAL A 199 -39.39 -4.11 -13.02
N VAL A 200 -38.92 -3.08 -13.71
CA VAL A 200 -39.72 -1.92 -14.12
C VAL A 200 -39.87 -1.94 -15.63
N ALA A 201 -41.09 -1.86 -16.13
CA ALA A 201 -41.36 -1.77 -17.56
C ALA A 201 -41.53 -0.29 -17.96
N ASN A 202 -40.78 0.16 -18.96
CA ASN A 202 -40.84 1.55 -19.45
C ASN A 202 -41.15 1.54 -20.96
N ASN A 203 -42.19 2.24 -21.38
CA ASN A 203 -42.63 2.39 -22.78
C ASN A 203 -42.44 3.83 -23.31
N GLY A 204 -41.46 4.57 -22.79
CA GLY A 204 -41.20 5.97 -23.14
C GLY A 204 -42.20 6.97 -22.55
N THR A 205 -43.18 6.51 -21.77
CA THR A 205 -44.13 7.36 -21.04
C THR A 205 -43.63 7.64 -19.62
N SER A 206 -44.28 8.57 -18.92
CA SER A 206 -44.00 8.83 -17.49
C SER A 206 -44.44 7.68 -16.58
N ASP A 207 -45.31 6.79 -17.07
CA ASP A 207 -45.76 5.62 -16.33
C ASP A 207 -44.74 4.48 -16.50
N THR A 208 -44.09 4.12 -15.39
CA THR A 208 -43.08 3.05 -15.34
C THR A 208 -43.50 2.00 -14.33
N PRO A 209 -44.49 1.14 -14.66
CA PRO A 209 -45.02 0.17 -13.71
C PRO A 209 -43.94 -0.82 -13.25
N VAL A 210 -43.98 -1.14 -11.97
CA VAL A 210 -43.22 -2.25 -11.39
C VAL A 210 -43.96 -3.54 -11.74
N VAL A 211 -43.37 -4.34 -12.63
CA VAL A 211 -43.98 -5.59 -13.13
C VAL A 211 -43.48 -6.83 -12.39
N ASN A 212 -42.45 -6.67 -11.54
CA ASN A 212 -42.04 -7.64 -10.52
C ASN A 212 -41.25 -6.91 -9.41
N ASP A 213 -41.43 -7.30 -8.15
CA ASP A 213 -40.61 -6.87 -7.00
C ASP A 213 -40.59 -7.96 -5.92
N GLN A 214 -40.14 -9.16 -6.29
CA GLN A 214 -40.20 -10.37 -5.47
C GLN A 214 -38.81 -11.00 -5.30
N SER A 215 -38.69 -11.93 -4.36
CA SER A 215 -37.44 -12.67 -4.11
C SER A 215 -37.45 -14.02 -4.81
N PHE A 216 -36.31 -14.39 -5.40
CA PHE A 216 -36.14 -15.65 -6.11
C PHE A 216 -34.85 -16.35 -5.67
N THR A 217 -34.87 -17.68 -5.67
CA THR A 217 -33.67 -18.49 -5.43
C THR A 217 -32.86 -18.58 -6.70
N PHE A 218 -31.66 -18.02 -6.68
CA PHE A 218 -30.67 -18.27 -7.72
C PHE A 218 -30.02 -19.63 -7.51
N THR A 219 -29.74 -20.31 -8.63
CA THR A 219 -28.92 -21.51 -8.68
C THR A 219 -27.75 -21.25 -9.60
N ASN A 220 -26.53 -21.18 -9.05
CA ASN A 220 -25.30 -20.93 -9.80
C ASN A 220 -25.39 -19.74 -10.79
N GLY A 221 -25.91 -18.61 -10.29
CA GLY A 221 -26.03 -17.36 -11.03
C GLY A 221 -27.18 -17.33 -12.04
N ALA A 222 -28.06 -18.34 -12.04
CA ALA A 222 -29.21 -18.41 -12.94
C ALA A 222 -30.55 -18.38 -12.17
N VAL A 223 -31.54 -17.71 -12.76
CA VAL A 223 -32.93 -17.71 -12.28
C VAL A 223 -33.89 -17.30 -13.40
N LYS A 224 -35.14 -17.76 -13.32
CA LYS A 224 -36.24 -17.33 -14.19
C LYS A 224 -37.15 -16.39 -13.41
N VAL A 225 -37.51 -15.26 -14.01
CA VAL A 225 -38.30 -14.21 -13.36
C VAL A 225 -39.58 -13.97 -14.15
N PRO A 226 -40.76 -14.38 -13.63
CA PRO A 226 -42.03 -14.11 -14.29
C PRO A 226 -42.36 -12.62 -14.22
N VAL A 227 -42.86 -12.08 -15.32
CA VAL A 227 -43.37 -10.71 -15.44
C VAL A 227 -44.67 -10.74 -16.24
N THR A 228 -45.56 -9.79 -15.95
CA THR A 228 -46.83 -9.62 -16.67
C THR A 228 -46.97 -8.15 -17.04
N ILE A 229 -47.25 -7.88 -18.31
CA ILE A 229 -47.49 -6.52 -18.83
C ILE A 229 -48.89 -6.51 -19.44
N GLY A 230 -49.78 -5.69 -18.88
CA GLY A 230 -51.19 -5.67 -19.29
C GLY A 230 -51.47 -4.87 -20.57
N ASN A 231 -50.63 -3.90 -20.90
CA ASN A 231 -50.86 -3.00 -22.02
C ASN A 231 -49.97 -3.38 -23.21
N VAL A 232 -50.51 -3.20 -24.42
CA VAL A 232 -49.75 -3.36 -25.67
C VAL A 232 -48.74 -2.21 -25.83
N GLY A 233 -47.59 -2.50 -26.43
CA GLY A 233 -46.52 -1.52 -26.62
C GLY A 233 -45.15 -2.15 -26.72
N THR A 234 -44.11 -1.30 -26.77
CA THR A 234 -42.72 -1.75 -26.84
C THR A 234 -41.96 -1.24 -25.63
N TYR A 235 -41.54 -2.16 -24.77
CA TYR A 235 -40.99 -1.83 -23.47
C TYR A 235 -39.48 -2.04 -23.41
N THR A 236 -38.80 -1.17 -22.66
CA THR A 236 -37.51 -1.47 -22.06
C THR A 236 -37.74 -1.90 -20.61
N LEU A 237 -37.32 -3.12 -20.29
CA LEU A 237 -37.39 -3.67 -18.95
C LEU A 237 -36.10 -3.37 -18.22
N LYS A 238 -36.21 -2.63 -17.12
CA LYS A 238 -35.13 -2.28 -16.21
C LYS A 238 -35.14 -3.25 -15.04
N VAL A 239 -34.05 -3.99 -14.86
CA VAL A 239 -33.93 -5.08 -13.90
C VAL A 239 -32.86 -4.72 -12.87
N THR A 240 -33.27 -4.66 -11.61
CA THR A 240 -32.37 -4.52 -10.45
C THR A 240 -32.33 -5.85 -9.72
N ILE A 241 -31.13 -6.34 -9.43
CA ILE A 241 -30.89 -7.62 -8.75
C ILE A 241 -30.14 -7.33 -7.45
N GLU A 242 -30.69 -7.73 -6.31
CA GLU A 242 -30.04 -7.58 -5.02
C GLU A 242 -28.66 -8.28 -5.02
N GLY A 243 -27.63 -7.54 -4.61
CA GLY A 243 -26.24 -8.04 -4.58
C GLY A 243 -25.46 -7.83 -5.88
N VAL A 244 -26.11 -7.45 -6.98
CA VAL A 244 -25.46 -7.11 -8.25
C VAL A 244 -25.48 -5.60 -8.45
N THR A 245 -24.35 -5.01 -8.85
CA THR A 245 -24.24 -3.58 -9.09
C THR A 245 -24.70 -3.21 -10.50
N GLY A 246 -25.43 -2.09 -10.57
CA GLY A 246 -25.96 -1.53 -11.79
C GLY A 246 -27.28 -2.17 -12.23
N GLU A 247 -28.09 -1.36 -12.92
CA GLU A 247 -29.33 -1.79 -13.56
C GLU A 247 -29.02 -2.55 -14.86
N LYS A 248 -29.76 -3.63 -15.15
CA LYS A 248 -29.70 -4.34 -16.42
C LYS A 248 -30.93 -4.02 -17.26
N THR A 249 -30.80 -4.02 -18.57
CA THR A 249 -31.89 -3.65 -19.48
C THR A 249 -32.18 -4.75 -20.50
N VAL A 250 -33.45 -5.07 -20.70
CA VAL A 250 -33.95 -5.82 -21.86
C VAL A 250 -34.78 -4.85 -22.69
N SER A 251 -34.23 -4.40 -23.82
CA SER A 251 -34.88 -3.42 -24.69
C SER A 251 -35.77 -4.10 -25.73
N ASN A 252 -36.66 -3.32 -26.35
CA ASN A 252 -37.50 -3.73 -27.48
C ASN A 252 -38.39 -4.95 -27.18
N VAL A 253 -38.91 -5.06 -25.97
CA VAL A 253 -39.88 -6.10 -25.60
C VAL A 253 -41.25 -5.70 -26.11
N THR A 254 -41.66 -6.27 -27.24
CA THR A 254 -42.97 -6.00 -27.85
C THR A 254 -44.07 -6.84 -27.21
N VAL A 255 -45.13 -6.17 -26.74
CA VAL A 255 -46.35 -6.77 -26.19
C VAL A 255 -47.51 -6.48 -27.15
N LYS A 256 -48.18 -7.54 -27.61
CA LYS A 256 -49.32 -7.51 -28.55
C LYS A 256 -50.58 -8.08 -27.89
N GLN A 257 -51.72 -7.93 -28.56
CA GLN A 257 -52.99 -8.55 -28.11
C GLN A 257 -52.96 -10.08 -28.23
#